data_AF-A0A1Y1LFF3-F1
#
_entry.id   AF-A0A1Y1LFF3-F1
#
_cell.length_a   1.000
_cell.length_b   1.000
_cell.length_c   1.000
_cell.angle_alpha   90.00
_cell.angle_beta   90.00
_cell.angle_gamma   90.00
#
_symmetry.space_group_name_H-M   'P 1'
#
loop_
_entity.id
_entity.type
_entity.pdbx_description
1 polymer ?
#
loop_
_entity_poly.entity_id
_entity_poly.type
_entity_poly.pdbx_seq_one_letter_code
_entity_poly.pdbx_strand_id
1 'polypeptide(L)'
;MVKFSSAAVLLLISLAVADPKPQYQHLPSLRDQAALQDEWTAQRKASIPRLLQKHKIDAWLISQREYAEDTVFWTLKSATQFSARRRTTSLFLASTPDKSPTAYTWIDNTPRVWDELKALLEKHQPSSIAINAHPEIAFSSGLHAGEYEAISTALGEKWTSRFVVNPLLGVEYIGTQLP
;
A
#
# COMPACT_ATOMS: atom_id res chain seq x y z
N MET A 1 -58.73 54.05 -12.47
CA MET A 1 -58.46 53.70 -11.06
C MET A 1 -58.56 52.20 -10.91
N VAL A 2 -57.75 51.60 -10.03
CA VAL A 2 -57.71 50.17 -9.64
C VAL A 2 -56.89 49.26 -10.56
N LYS A 3 -55.91 48.46 -10.14
CA LYS A 3 -54.96 48.39 -9.00
C LYS A 3 -53.91 47.35 -9.48
N PHE A 4 -52.63 47.70 -9.58
CA PHE A 4 -51.58 46.71 -9.79
C PHE A 4 -51.33 45.98 -8.47
N SER A 5 -51.67 44.69 -8.39
CA SER A 5 -51.26 43.83 -7.27
C SER A 5 -49.94 43.17 -7.62
N SER A 6 -48.84 43.74 -7.13
CA SER A 6 -47.55 43.04 -7.03
C SER A 6 -47.65 41.96 -5.97
N ALA A 7 -47.71 40.69 -6.38
CA ALA A 7 -47.49 39.57 -5.48
C ALA A 7 -45.97 39.38 -5.31
N ALA A 8 -45.42 39.89 -4.22
CA ALA A 8 -44.06 39.57 -3.79
C ALA A 8 -44.06 38.13 -3.26
N VAL A 9 -43.47 37.20 -4.02
CA VAL A 9 -43.19 35.84 -3.57
C VAL A 9 -41.97 35.91 -2.64
N LEU A 10 -42.20 35.87 -1.33
CA LEU A 10 -41.13 35.64 -0.35
C LEU A 10 -40.75 34.16 -0.40
N LEU A 11 -39.58 33.86 -0.97
CA LEU A 11 -38.96 32.56 -0.87
C LEU A 11 -38.38 32.42 0.55
N LEU A 12 -39.12 31.77 1.45
CA LEU A 12 -38.60 31.36 2.76
C LEU A 12 -37.61 30.22 2.55
N ILE A 13 -36.32 30.54 2.54
CA ILE A 13 -35.25 29.54 2.67
C ILE A 13 -35.31 29.03 4.11
N SER A 14 -35.96 27.90 4.32
CA SER A 14 -35.84 27.15 5.57
C SER A 14 -34.40 26.66 5.69
N LEU A 15 -33.59 27.39 6.46
CA LEU A 15 -32.37 26.83 7.03
C LEU A 15 -32.81 25.67 7.91
N ALA A 16 -32.61 24.43 7.43
CA ALA A 16 -32.79 23.25 8.24
C ALA A 16 -31.79 23.34 9.40
N VAL A 17 -32.27 23.77 10.55
CA VAL A 17 -31.51 23.69 11.80
C VAL A 17 -31.35 22.21 12.08
N ALA A 18 -30.14 21.69 11.91
CA ALA A 18 -29.83 20.31 12.25
C ALA A 18 -30.26 20.04 13.70
N ASP A 19 -30.95 18.92 13.93
CA ASP A 19 -31.39 18.53 15.28
C ASP A 19 -30.14 18.48 16.19
N PRO A 20 -30.10 19.24 17.30
CA PRO A 20 -28.94 19.31 18.18
C PRO A 20 -28.68 17.98 18.93
N LYS A 21 -29.58 16.99 18.81
CA LYS A 21 -29.39 15.67 19.42
C LYS A 21 -28.40 14.83 18.62
N PRO A 22 -27.40 14.20 19.28
CA PRO A 22 -26.45 13.35 18.60
C PRO A 22 -27.18 12.15 17.96
N GLN A 23 -27.01 11.96 16.66
CA GLN A 23 -27.48 10.78 15.96
C GLN A 23 -26.38 9.71 15.98
N TYR A 24 -26.71 8.53 16.49
CA TYR A 24 -25.81 7.39 16.48
C TYR A 24 -25.83 6.74 15.10
N GLN A 25 -24.71 6.79 14.40
CA GLN A 25 -24.51 6.02 13.17
C GLN A 25 -24.08 4.61 13.56
N HIS A 26 -24.86 3.61 13.16
CA HIS A 26 -24.48 2.22 13.37
C HIS A 26 -23.42 1.83 12.33
N LEU A 27 -22.26 1.39 12.82
CA LEU A 27 -21.25 0.82 11.94
C LEU A 27 -21.70 -0.54 11.39
N PRO A 28 -21.23 -0.95 10.21
CA PRO A 28 -21.46 -2.30 9.70
C PRO A 28 -20.95 -3.39 10.66
N SER A 29 -21.33 -4.65 10.43
CA SER A 29 -20.78 -5.76 11.23
C SER A 29 -19.25 -5.85 11.06
N LEU A 30 -18.55 -6.50 12.00
CA LEU A 30 -17.09 -6.70 11.87
C LEU A 30 -16.72 -7.47 10.59
N ARG A 31 -17.61 -8.33 10.07
CA ARG A 31 -17.39 -9.04 8.81
C ARG A 31 -17.51 -8.11 7.61
N ASP A 32 -18.49 -7.22 7.61
CA ASP A 32 -18.68 -6.24 6.54
C ASP A 32 -17.55 -5.21 6.53
N GLN A 33 -17.12 -4.76 7.72
CA GLN A 33 -15.95 -3.88 7.85
C GLN A 33 -14.68 -4.55 7.32
N ALA A 34 -14.45 -5.83 7.63
CA ALA A 34 -13.30 -6.57 7.12
C ALA A 34 -13.33 -6.70 5.58
N ALA A 35 -14.50 -7.01 5.00
CA ALA A 35 -14.68 -7.09 3.56
C ALA A 35 -14.39 -5.75 2.87
N LEU A 36 -14.89 -4.65 3.43
CA LEU A 36 -14.63 -3.29 2.92
C LEU A 36 -13.13 -2.92 3.00
N GLN A 37 -12.47 -3.24 4.12
CA GLN A 37 -11.04 -3.02 4.27
C GLN A 37 -10.22 -3.85 3.27
N ASP A 38 -10.60 -5.09 3.01
CA ASP A 38 -9.93 -5.95 2.03
C ASP A 38 -10.13 -5.44 0.59
N GLU A 39 -11.32 -4.91 0.27
CA GLU A 39 -11.59 -4.26 -1.02
C GLU A 39 -10.68 -3.04 -1.23
N TRP A 40 -10.61 -2.15 -0.25
CA TRP A 40 -9.68 -1.01 -0.29
C TRP A 40 -8.22 -1.45 -0.40
N THR A 41 -7.83 -2.48 0.35
CA THR A 41 -6.46 -3.03 0.27
C THR A 41 -6.16 -3.54 -1.14
N ALA A 42 -7.12 -4.22 -1.79
CA ALA A 42 -6.98 -4.68 -3.17
C ALA A 42 -6.84 -3.51 -4.15
N GLN A 43 -7.67 -2.47 -4.03
CA GLN A 43 -7.57 -1.26 -4.85
C GLN A 43 -6.22 -0.55 -4.68
N ARG A 44 -5.73 -0.41 -3.44
CA ARG A 44 -4.41 0.18 -3.16
C ARG A 44 -3.27 -0.66 -3.76
N LYS A 45 -3.33 -1.99 -3.64
CA LYS A 45 -2.33 -2.87 -4.25
C LYS A 45 -2.32 -2.75 -5.77
N ALA A 46 -3.48 -2.60 -6.40
CA ALA A 46 -3.60 -2.40 -7.83
C ALA A 46 -2.99 -1.07 -8.33
N SER A 47 -2.82 -0.06 -7.47
CA SER A 47 -2.19 1.21 -7.83
C SER A 47 -0.66 1.20 -7.73
N ILE A 48 -0.05 0.18 -7.12
CA ILE A 48 1.41 0.11 -6.90
C ILE A 48 2.21 0.24 -8.20
N PRO A 49 1.88 -0.45 -9.32
CA PRO A 49 2.65 -0.30 -10.55
C PRO A 49 2.73 1.15 -11.05
N ARG A 50 1.61 1.90 -10.98
CA ARG A 50 1.58 3.32 -11.34
C ARG A 50 2.42 4.17 -10.39
N LEU A 51 2.37 3.86 -9.09
CA LEU A 51 3.19 4.54 -8.09
C LEU A 51 4.69 4.34 -8.37
N LEU A 52 5.10 3.10 -8.68
CA LEU A 52 6.49 2.80 -9.03
C LEU A 52 6.95 3.56 -10.28
N GLN A 53 6.11 3.59 -11.33
CA GLN A 53 6.38 4.37 -12.54
C GLN A 53 6.53 5.87 -12.25
N LYS A 54 5.66 6.45 -11.39
CA LYS A 54 5.75 7.85 -10.98
C LYS A 54 7.10 8.17 -10.30
N HIS A 55 7.59 7.25 -9.47
CA HIS A 55 8.86 7.38 -8.76
C HIS A 55 10.08 6.93 -9.58
N LYS A 56 9.88 6.50 -10.84
CA LYS A 56 10.93 5.93 -11.71
C LYS A 56 11.67 4.77 -11.07
N ILE A 57 10.92 3.92 -10.36
CA ILE A 57 11.40 2.70 -9.71
C ILE A 57 10.85 1.50 -10.47
N ASP A 58 11.67 0.49 -10.74
CA ASP A 58 11.23 -0.69 -11.51
C ASP A 58 10.63 -1.78 -10.63
N ALA A 59 11.14 -1.92 -9.41
CA ALA A 59 10.67 -2.90 -8.44
C ALA A 59 10.67 -2.34 -7.01
N TRP A 60 9.77 -2.84 -6.17
CA TRP A 60 9.77 -2.57 -4.73
C TRP A 60 9.78 -3.88 -3.96
N LEU A 61 10.82 -4.07 -3.16
CA LEU A 61 11.03 -5.25 -2.35
C LEU A 61 10.80 -4.90 -0.88
N ILE A 62 9.79 -5.54 -0.28
CA ILE A 62 9.50 -5.46 1.14
C ILE A 62 9.74 -6.85 1.74
N SER A 63 10.67 -6.98 2.67
CA SER A 63 10.87 -8.23 3.42
C SER A 63 10.89 -7.93 4.91
N GLN A 64 10.22 -8.76 5.67
CA GLN A 64 10.03 -8.56 7.10
C GLN A 64 9.86 -9.89 7.82
N ARG A 65 10.02 -9.86 9.14
CA ARG A 65 9.76 -11.00 10.01
C ARG A 65 8.53 -10.75 10.87
N GLU A 66 7.96 -11.82 11.38
CA GLU A 66 6.94 -11.78 12.41
C GLU A 66 7.42 -10.92 13.60
N TYR A 67 6.61 -9.92 13.99
CA TYR A 67 6.91 -8.90 15.02
C TYR A 67 8.01 -7.88 14.68
N ALA A 68 8.48 -7.87 13.44
CA ALA A 68 9.40 -6.85 12.91
C ALA A 68 8.84 -6.33 11.59
N GLU A 69 7.56 -5.94 11.60
CA GLU A 69 6.84 -5.53 10.41
C GLU A 69 7.27 -4.16 9.90
N ASP A 70 7.29 -4.04 8.57
CA ASP A 70 7.39 -2.75 7.92
C ASP A 70 6.11 -1.93 8.16
N THR A 71 6.20 -0.63 8.33
CA THR A 71 5.02 0.23 8.52
C THR A 71 4.03 0.11 7.36
N VAL A 72 4.52 -0.11 6.14
CA VAL A 72 3.70 -0.35 4.94
C VAL A 72 2.87 -1.63 5.06
N PHE A 73 3.35 -2.66 5.76
CA PHE A 73 2.67 -3.95 5.90
C PHE A 73 1.25 -3.82 6.44
N TRP A 74 1.02 -2.93 7.40
CA TRP A 74 -0.28 -2.70 8.01
C TRP A 74 -1.35 -2.22 7.03
N THR A 75 -0.92 -1.65 5.90
CA THR A 75 -1.78 -1.18 4.81
C THR A 75 -1.80 -2.13 3.60
N LEU A 76 -1.07 -3.24 3.67
CA LEU A 76 -0.98 -4.29 2.64
C LEU A 76 -1.64 -5.62 3.05
N LYS A 77 -1.68 -5.91 4.36
CA LYS A 77 -2.23 -7.16 4.91
C LYS A 77 -3.74 -7.22 4.75
N SER A 78 -4.31 -8.43 4.80
CA SER A 78 -5.77 -8.57 4.89
C SER A 78 -6.28 -8.06 6.24
N ALA A 79 -7.56 -7.72 6.30
CA ALA A 79 -8.24 -7.26 7.50
C ALA A 79 -8.09 -8.25 8.67
N THR A 80 -8.15 -9.55 8.36
CA THR A 80 -8.08 -10.64 9.36
C THR A 80 -6.67 -11.11 9.69
N GLN A 81 -5.65 -10.66 8.95
CA GLN A 81 -4.26 -10.99 9.26
C GLN A 81 -3.79 -10.19 10.48
N PHE A 82 -3.34 -10.87 11.54
CA PHE A 82 -2.92 -10.21 12.78
C PHE A 82 -1.51 -9.60 12.69
N SER A 83 -0.55 -10.37 12.18
CA SER A 83 0.87 -10.01 12.04
C SER A 83 1.48 -10.58 10.76
N ALA A 84 2.70 -10.18 10.42
CA ALA A 84 3.48 -10.95 9.45
C ALA A 84 3.69 -12.36 10.00
N ARG A 85 3.70 -13.39 9.14
CA ARG A 85 3.93 -14.77 9.59
C ARG A 85 5.30 -15.20 9.11
N ARG A 86 6.12 -15.78 10.01
CA ARG A 86 7.49 -16.22 9.69
C ARG A 86 8.33 -15.10 9.05
N ARG A 87 8.72 -15.26 7.78
CA ARG A 87 9.21 -14.22 6.89
C ARG A 87 8.12 -13.95 5.86
N THR A 88 7.75 -12.69 5.72
CA THR A 88 6.85 -12.23 4.66
C THR A 88 7.65 -11.36 3.70
N THR A 89 7.85 -11.85 2.48
CA THR A 89 8.57 -11.13 1.42
C THR A 89 7.59 -10.80 0.32
N SER A 90 7.58 -9.56 -0.16
CA SER A 90 6.76 -9.12 -1.28
C SER A 90 7.60 -8.38 -2.31
N LEU A 91 7.43 -8.75 -3.57
CA LEU A 91 8.00 -8.07 -4.73
C LEU A 91 6.87 -7.44 -5.52
N PHE A 92 6.96 -6.13 -5.75
CA PHE A 92 6.09 -5.41 -6.67
C PHE A 92 6.91 -4.92 -7.87
N LEU A 93 6.32 -4.95 -9.06
CA LEU A 93 6.94 -4.54 -10.31
C LEU A 93 6.15 -3.39 -10.95
N ALA A 94 6.86 -2.42 -11.52
CA ALA A 94 6.27 -1.29 -12.23
C ALA A 94 5.57 -1.72 -13.53
N SER A 95 6.08 -2.77 -14.18
CA SER A 95 5.51 -3.36 -15.38
C SER A 95 6.01 -4.79 -15.59
N THR A 96 5.26 -5.59 -16.36
CA THR A 96 5.64 -6.93 -16.81
C THR A 96 5.42 -7.04 -18.32
N PRO A 97 6.47 -7.31 -19.13
CA PRO A 97 6.33 -7.34 -20.59
C PRO A 97 5.41 -8.46 -21.11
N ASP A 98 5.26 -9.53 -20.34
CA ASP A 98 4.60 -10.77 -20.72
C ASP A 98 3.23 -10.97 -20.05
N LYS A 99 2.63 -9.88 -19.53
CA LYS A 99 1.38 -9.91 -18.75
C LYS A 99 1.46 -10.76 -17.48
N SER A 100 2.65 -11.09 -16.99
CA SER A 100 2.82 -11.69 -15.67
C SER A 100 2.22 -10.80 -14.57
N PRO A 101 1.87 -11.36 -13.40
CA PRO A 101 1.49 -10.56 -12.25
C PRO A 101 2.54 -9.50 -11.90
N THR A 102 2.11 -8.33 -11.46
CA THR A 102 3.01 -7.26 -10.99
C THR A 102 3.28 -7.34 -9.49
N ALA A 103 2.75 -8.35 -8.79
CA ALA A 103 2.88 -8.50 -7.35
C ALA A 103 3.05 -9.99 -7.00
N TYR A 104 4.03 -10.27 -6.15
CA TYR A 104 4.36 -11.60 -5.65
C TYR A 104 4.58 -11.51 -4.14
N THR A 105 4.04 -12.46 -3.38
CA THR A 105 4.20 -12.50 -1.93
C THR A 105 4.48 -13.93 -1.48
N TRP A 106 5.49 -14.08 -0.63
CA TRP A 106 5.88 -15.33 0.01
C TRP A 106 5.71 -15.22 1.51
N ILE A 107 5.18 -16.28 2.11
CA ILE A 107 5.10 -16.46 3.57
C ILE A 107 5.83 -17.77 3.91
N ASP A 108 7.15 -17.71 3.92
CA ASP A 108 8.04 -18.86 4.05
C ASP A 108 9.42 -18.40 4.54
N ASN A 109 10.13 -19.27 5.26
CA ASN A 109 11.49 -19.04 5.76
C ASN A 109 12.53 -20.00 5.17
N THR A 110 12.15 -20.81 4.18
CA THR A 110 13.08 -21.71 3.47
C THR A 110 13.88 -20.98 2.37
N PRO A 111 14.99 -21.57 1.87
CA PRO A 111 15.76 -21.01 0.74
C PRO A 111 14.94 -20.78 -0.54
N ARG A 112 13.82 -21.48 -0.69
CA ARG A 112 12.92 -21.38 -1.85
C ARG A 112 12.48 -19.95 -2.15
N VAL A 113 12.21 -19.14 -1.12
CA VAL A 113 11.82 -17.72 -1.29
C VAL A 113 12.87 -16.97 -2.09
N TRP A 114 14.14 -17.24 -1.81
CA TRP A 114 15.25 -16.55 -2.45
C TRP A 114 15.48 -17.03 -3.88
N ASP A 115 15.31 -18.31 -4.14
CA ASP A 115 15.45 -18.86 -5.48
C ASP A 115 14.34 -18.36 -6.41
N GLU A 116 13.10 -18.33 -5.93
CA GLU A 116 11.97 -17.76 -6.68
C GLU A 116 12.11 -16.24 -6.87
N LEU A 117 12.52 -15.50 -5.84
CA LEU A 117 12.79 -14.06 -5.95
C LEU A 117 13.88 -13.78 -6.99
N LYS A 118 15.01 -14.50 -6.95
CA LYS A 118 16.08 -14.37 -7.95
C LYS A 118 15.57 -14.69 -9.35
N ALA A 119 14.79 -15.76 -9.52
CA ALA A 119 14.24 -16.12 -10.82
C ALA A 119 13.33 -15.01 -11.39
N LEU A 120 12.53 -14.35 -10.56
CA LEU A 120 11.71 -13.22 -10.98
C LEU A 120 12.55 -11.98 -11.32
N LEU A 121 13.58 -11.68 -10.55
CA LEU A 121 14.50 -10.59 -10.86
C LEU A 121 15.24 -10.86 -12.18
N GLU A 122 15.70 -12.09 -12.41
CA GLU A 122 16.33 -12.48 -13.68
C GLU A 122 15.35 -12.41 -14.86
N LYS A 123 14.10 -12.78 -14.65
CA LYS A 123 13.07 -12.70 -15.68
C LYS A 123 12.74 -11.26 -16.07
N HIS A 124 12.60 -10.38 -15.09
CA HIS A 124 12.08 -9.02 -15.30
C HIS A 124 13.16 -7.93 -15.41
N GLN A 125 14.40 -8.24 -15.02
CA GLN A 125 15.57 -7.37 -15.12
C GLN A 125 15.34 -5.92 -14.63
N PRO A 126 14.78 -5.68 -13.42
CA PRO A 126 14.57 -4.33 -12.92
C PRO A 126 15.91 -3.60 -12.76
N SER A 127 16.02 -2.36 -13.24
CA SER A 127 17.24 -1.55 -13.10
C SER A 127 17.33 -0.90 -11.71
N SER A 128 16.19 -0.70 -11.04
CA SER A 128 16.11 -0.19 -9.67
C SER A 128 15.16 -1.02 -8.80
N ILE A 129 15.62 -1.35 -7.58
CA ILE A 129 14.84 -2.11 -6.60
C ILE A 129 14.75 -1.27 -5.32
N ALA A 130 13.60 -0.65 -5.09
CA ALA A 130 13.36 0.09 -3.87
C ALA A 130 13.30 -0.85 -2.66
N ILE A 131 13.88 -0.41 -1.55
CA ILE A 131 13.80 -1.04 -0.23
C ILE A 131 13.49 0.02 0.84
N ASN A 132 12.85 -0.41 1.92
CA ASN A 132 12.44 0.47 3.02
C ASN A 132 13.52 0.54 4.11
N ALA A 133 14.70 1.05 3.76
CA ALA A 133 15.86 1.18 4.67
C ALA A 133 16.23 2.64 4.98
N HIS A 134 15.29 3.57 4.90
CA HIS A 134 15.54 4.97 5.23
C HIS A 134 15.83 5.13 6.74
N PRO A 135 16.83 5.91 7.16
CA PRO A 135 17.24 5.98 8.56
C PRO A 135 16.22 6.70 9.48
N GLU A 136 15.41 7.61 8.93
CA GLU A 136 14.58 8.53 9.74
C GLU A 136 13.08 8.50 9.42
N ILE A 137 12.69 8.04 8.23
CA ILE A 137 11.31 8.15 7.77
C ILE A 137 10.65 6.82 8.08
N ALA A 138 9.86 6.80 9.15
CA ALA A 138 9.21 5.58 9.66
C ALA A 138 8.42 4.82 8.59
N PHE A 139 7.79 5.53 7.66
CA PHE A 139 7.03 4.98 6.52
C PHE A 139 7.88 4.31 5.44
N SER A 140 9.21 4.33 5.58
CA SER A 140 10.17 3.71 4.67
C SER A 140 11.42 3.21 5.40
N SER A 141 11.28 2.84 6.67
CA SER A 141 12.36 2.40 7.57
C SER A 141 12.11 0.99 8.15
N GLY A 142 11.21 0.21 7.56
CA GLY A 142 10.80 -1.08 8.13
C GLY A 142 11.75 -2.26 7.87
N LEU A 143 12.72 -2.11 6.97
CA LEU A 143 13.68 -3.16 6.68
C LEU A 143 14.74 -3.24 7.78
N HIS A 144 14.52 -4.16 8.73
CA HIS A 144 15.47 -4.46 9.80
C HIS A 144 16.82 -4.95 9.26
N ALA A 145 17.92 -4.56 9.93
CA ALA A 145 19.30 -4.82 9.52
C ALA A 145 19.62 -6.29 9.22
N GLY A 146 19.23 -7.23 10.08
CA GLY A 146 19.47 -8.66 9.81
C GLY A 146 18.64 -9.23 8.66
N GLU A 147 17.50 -8.62 8.32
CA GLU A 147 16.73 -9.01 7.14
C GLU A 147 17.35 -8.40 5.87
N TYR A 148 17.87 -7.17 5.94
CA TYR A 148 18.70 -6.60 4.89
C TYR A 148 19.91 -7.48 4.57
N GLU A 149 20.63 -7.95 5.59
CA GLU A 149 21.79 -8.85 5.42
C GLU A 149 21.39 -10.18 4.79
N ALA A 150 20.27 -10.77 5.22
CA ALA A 150 19.76 -12.01 4.66
C ALA A 150 19.40 -11.89 3.17
N ILE A 151 18.69 -10.83 2.78
CA ILE A 151 18.36 -10.57 1.37
C ILE A 151 19.65 -10.31 0.58
N SER A 152 20.56 -9.51 1.13
CA SER A 152 21.77 -9.11 0.43
C SER A 152 22.67 -10.31 0.12
N THR A 153 22.82 -11.21 1.09
CA THR A 153 23.54 -12.48 0.92
C THR A 153 22.85 -13.38 -0.10
N ALA A 154 21.52 -13.47 -0.04
CA ALA A 154 20.76 -14.38 -0.88
C ALA A 154 20.71 -13.96 -2.36
N LEU A 155 20.62 -12.65 -2.61
CA LEU A 155 20.54 -12.09 -3.97
C LEU A 155 21.91 -11.81 -4.59
N GLY A 156 22.93 -11.53 -3.77
CA GLY A 156 24.28 -11.22 -4.22
C GLY A 156 24.43 -9.83 -4.85
N GLU A 157 25.69 -9.46 -5.13
CA GLU A 157 26.09 -8.11 -5.54
C GLU A 157 25.38 -7.59 -6.79
N LYS A 158 25.10 -8.48 -7.75
CA LYS A 158 24.37 -8.15 -8.99
C LYS A 158 23.05 -7.44 -8.72
N TRP A 159 22.31 -7.89 -7.71
CA TRP A 159 20.98 -7.36 -7.40
C TRP A 159 21.02 -6.32 -6.29
N THR A 160 21.88 -6.50 -5.29
CA THR A 160 22.01 -5.52 -4.19
C THR A 160 22.58 -4.19 -4.66
N SER A 161 23.43 -4.17 -5.69
CA SER A 161 23.89 -2.92 -6.33
C SER A 161 22.77 -2.09 -6.97
N ARG A 162 21.59 -2.68 -7.19
CA ARG A 162 20.40 -2.00 -7.71
C ARG A 162 19.45 -1.53 -6.60
N PHE A 163 19.80 -1.76 -5.33
CA PHE A 163 19.00 -1.30 -4.21
C PHE A 163 19.03 0.22 -4.11
N VAL A 164 17.85 0.80 -3.98
CA VAL A 164 17.67 2.23 -3.81
C VAL A 164 16.74 2.51 -2.64
N VAL A 165 17.03 3.56 -1.89
CA VAL A 165 16.16 4.05 -0.83
C VAL A 165 15.44 5.29 -1.35
N ASN A 166 14.14 5.15 -1.62
CA ASN A 166 13.27 6.27 -1.97
C ASN A 166 12.17 6.38 -0.90
N PRO A 167 12.30 7.26 0.10
CA PRO A 167 11.34 7.33 1.21
C PRO A 167 9.96 7.83 0.77
N LEU A 168 9.87 8.59 -0.33
CA LEU A 168 8.59 9.09 -0.81
C LEU A 168 7.71 7.97 -1.36
N LEU A 169 8.28 6.83 -1.76
CA LEU A 169 7.52 5.69 -2.24
C LEU A 169 6.59 5.15 -1.14
N GLY A 170 7.12 4.86 0.05
CA GLY A 170 6.33 4.36 1.18
C GLY A 170 5.38 5.42 1.74
N VAL A 171 5.84 6.68 1.83
CA VAL A 171 5.01 7.81 2.29
C VAL A 171 3.80 8.02 1.39
N GLU A 172 3.99 8.07 0.08
CA GLU A 172 2.90 8.27 -0.87
C GLU A 172 1.96 7.05 -0.92
N TYR A 173 2.51 5.83 -0.86
CA TYR A 173 1.71 4.62 -0.80
C TYR A 173 0.71 4.65 0.37
N ILE A 174 1.20 4.97 1.58
CA ILE A 174 0.36 5.04 2.78
C ILE A 174 -0.57 6.24 2.74
N GLY A 175 -0.09 7.39 2.24
CA GLY A 175 -0.87 8.63 2.15
C GLY A 175 -1.95 8.63 1.07
N THR A 176 -1.97 7.62 0.18
CA THR A 176 -2.98 7.52 -0.88
C THR A 176 -4.35 7.22 -0.28
N GLN A 177 -5.26 8.19 -0.46
CA GLN A 177 -6.68 8.05 -0.16
C GLN A 177 -7.37 7.36 -1.34
N LEU A 178 -8.10 6.30 -1.05
CA LEU A 178 -8.97 5.66 -2.04
C LEU A 178 -10.33 6.37 -2.05
N PRO A 179 -11.04 6.38 -3.20
CA PRO A 179 -12.35 6.99 -3.33
C PRO A 179 -13.40 6.45 -2.36
#